data_AF-H3ZM17-F1
#
_entry.id   AF-H3ZM17-F1
#
_cell.length_a   1.000
_cell.length_b   1.000
_cell.length_c   1.000
_cell.angle_alpha   90.00
_cell.angle_beta   90.00
_cell.angle_gamma   90.00
#
_symmetry.space_group_name_H-M   'P 1'
#
loop_
_entity.id
_entity.type
_entity.pdbx_description
1 polymer ?
#
loop_
_entity_poly.entity_id
_entity_poly.type
_entity_poly.pdbx_seq_one_letter_code
_entity_poly.pdbx_strand_id
1 'polypeptide(L)'
;MQLVDIIIYTIFVVLYYLFLKTALEVFTYKELKSYSILAISIVGVGVSLGIDLFLGVLVLFTVLKLLRLNLKEALLVTFAAEFGFLLGVVVVMFILTTAGTIFGIKGLEFNMTWEELFHYIASS
;
A
#
# COMPACT_ATOMS: atom_id res chain seq x y z
N MET A 1 12.48 15.01 -10.43
CA MET A 1 12.17 13.60 -10.13
C MET A 1 11.88 13.44 -8.64
N GLN A 2 12.84 13.69 -7.73
CA GLN A 2 12.66 13.54 -6.28
C GLN A 2 11.34 14.10 -5.68
N LEU A 3 10.88 15.28 -6.08
CA LEU A 3 9.65 15.86 -5.51
C LEU A 3 8.37 15.09 -5.91
N VAL A 4 8.30 14.60 -7.15
CA VAL A 4 7.16 13.80 -7.62
C VAL A 4 7.15 12.43 -6.94
N ASP A 5 8.32 11.82 -6.78
CA ASP A 5 8.50 10.54 -6.10
C ASP A 5 8.08 10.63 -4.62
N ILE A 6 8.45 11.72 -3.93
CA ILE A 6 8.02 12.00 -2.55
C ILE A 6 6.50 12.16 -2.46
N ILE A 7 5.89 12.87 -3.42
CA ILE A 7 4.43 13.06 -3.45
C ILE A 7 3.72 11.72 -3.65
N ILE A 8 4.16 10.90 -4.62
CA ILE A 8 3.58 9.59 -4.90
C ILE A 8 3.73 8.66 -3.70
N TYR A 9 4.92 8.62 -3.10
CA TYR A 9 5.15 7.83 -1.88
C TYR A 9 4.25 8.27 -0.74
N THR A 10 4.08 9.58 -0.54
CA THR A 10 3.16 10.12 0.47
C THR A 10 1.72 9.71 0.19
N ILE A 11 1.27 9.74 -1.07
CA ILE A 11 -0.06 9.26 -1.47
C ILE A 11 -0.24 7.79 -1.12
N PHE A 12 0.75 6.94 -1.39
CA PHE A 12 0.71 5.52 -1.06
C PHE A 12 0.66 5.27 0.45
N VAL A 13 1.46 6.01 1.24
CA VAL A 13 1.38 5.93 2.71
C VAL A 13 0.00 6.32 3.21
N VAL A 14 -0.60 7.38 2.66
CA VAL A 14 -1.96 7.82 3.03
C VAL A 14 -3.00 6.76 2.65
N LEU A 15 -2.91 6.18 1.46
CA LEU A 15 -3.82 5.11 1.02
C LEU A 15 -3.71 3.89 1.93
N TYR A 16 -2.49 3.41 2.19
CA TYR A 16 -2.25 2.29 3.08
C TYR A 16 -2.81 2.57 4.48
N TYR A 17 -2.58 3.78 5.01
CA TYR A 17 -3.14 4.22 6.28
C TYR A 17 -4.67 4.15 6.31
N LEU A 18 -5.34 4.64 5.26
CA LEU A 18 -6.79 4.61 5.18
C LEU A 18 -7.33 3.18 5.13
N PHE A 19 -6.73 2.31 4.32
CA PHE A 19 -7.12 0.90 4.24
C PHE A 19 -6.87 0.16 5.55
N LEU A 20 -5.70 0.34 6.15
CA LEU A 20 -5.36 -0.29 7.43
C LEU A 20 -6.29 0.18 8.55
N LYS A 21 -6.52 1.49 8.66
CA LYS A 21 -7.45 2.05 9.63
C LYS A 21 -8.86 1.49 9.45
N THR A 22 -9.35 1.51 8.21
CA THR A 22 -10.70 1.00 7.88
C THR A 22 -10.82 -0.49 8.18
N ALA A 23 -9.81 -1.29 7.81
CA ALA A 23 -9.79 -2.72 8.08
C ALA A 23 -9.80 -3.00 9.59
N LEU A 24 -9.02 -2.26 10.38
CA LEU A 24 -9.03 -2.37 11.84
C LEU A 24 -10.41 -2.02 12.42
N GLU A 25 -11.02 -0.92 12.00
CA GLU A 25 -12.34 -0.50 12.49
C GLU A 25 -13.43 -1.52 12.14
N VAL A 26 -13.45 -2.01 10.89
CA VAL A 26 -14.49 -2.92 10.40
C VAL A 26 -14.36 -4.34 10.97
N PHE A 27 -13.14 -4.89 11.02
CA PHE A 27 -12.95 -6.30 11.39
C PHE A 27 -12.67 -6.53 12.87
N THR A 28 -12.28 -5.50 13.61
CA THR A 28 -11.81 -5.65 14.98
C THR A 28 -12.55 -4.75 15.97
N TYR A 29 -13.26 -3.73 15.47
CA TYR A 29 -13.90 -2.67 16.27
C TYR A 29 -12.93 -1.98 17.25
N LYS A 30 -11.61 -2.13 17.05
CA LYS A 30 -10.58 -1.48 17.86
C LYS A 30 -10.12 -0.21 17.17
N GLU A 31 -10.17 0.89 17.91
CA GLU A 31 -9.51 2.13 17.51
C GLU A 31 -8.04 2.09 17.98
N LEU A 32 -7.13 1.92 17.04
CA LEU A 32 -5.71 2.14 17.28
C LEU A 32 -5.38 3.63 17.22
N LYS A 33 -4.41 4.06 18.02
CA LYS A 33 -3.93 5.46 17.98
C LYS A 33 -3.43 5.77 16.57
N SER A 34 -3.88 6.89 16.01
CA SER A 34 -3.55 7.32 14.64
C SER A 34 -2.03 7.30 14.35
N TYR A 35 -1.20 7.69 15.33
CA TYR A 35 0.26 7.64 15.20
C TYR A 35 0.83 6.22 15.01
N SER A 36 0.25 5.22 15.68
CA SER A 36 0.67 3.83 15.53
C SER A 36 0.30 3.29 14.16
N ILE A 37 -0.91 3.57 13.67
CA ILE A 37 -1.35 3.17 12.33
C ILE A 37 -0.46 3.82 11.27
N LEU A 38 -0.12 5.10 11.43
CA LEU A 38 0.73 5.82 10.49
C LEU A 38 2.15 5.25 10.45
N ALA A 39 2.74 4.93 11.60
CA ALA A 39 4.05 4.27 11.66
C ALA A 39 4.03 2.90 10.96
N ILE A 40 2.99 2.09 11.21
CA ILE A 40 2.80 0.80 10.54
C ILE A 40 2.63 0.99 9.04
N SER A 41 1.93 2.04 8.61
CA SER A 41 1.69 2.32 7.19
C SER A 41 2.96 2.74 6.46
N ILE A 42 3.81 3.58 7.07
CA ILE A 42 5.12 3.94 6.49
C ILE A 42 5.99 2.70 6.31
N VAL A 43 6.08 1.86 7.35
CA VAL A 43 6.85 0.62 7.29
C VAL A 43 6.24 -0.35 6.28
N GLY A 44 4.92 -0.53 6.29
CA GLY A 44 4.18 -1.39 5.38
C GLY A 44 4.41 -1.00 3.92
N VAL A 45 4.20 0.26 3.56
CA VAL A 45 4.48 0.75 2.20
C VAL A 45 5.95 0.58 1.83
N GLY A 46 6.87 0.86 2.75
CA GLY A 46 8.31 0.68 2.52
C GLY A 46 8.68 -0.78 2.23
N VAL A 47 8.10 -1.74 2.94
CA VAL A 47 8.35 -3.17 2.73
C VAL A 47 7.62 -3.68 1.49
N SER A 48 6.33 -3.37 1.34
CA SER A 48 5.50 -3.87 0.23
C SER A 48 5.92 -3.32 -1.14
N LEU A 49 6.43 -2.09 -1.22
CA LEU A 49 6.92 -1.52 -2.48
C LEU A 49 8.44 -1.64 -2.68
N GLY A 50 9.22 -1.66 -1.59
CA GLY A 50 10.67 -1.61 -1.64
C GLY A 50 11.37 -2.97 -1.59
N ILE A 51 10.70 -4.00 -1.07
CA ILE A 51 11.27 -5.35 -0.96
C ILE A 51 10.36 -6.33 -1.70
N ASP A 52 9.19 -6.63 -1.14
CA ASP A 52 8.27 -7.63 -1.66
C ASP A 52 6.91 -7.53 -0.94
N LEU A 53 5.84 -7.76 -1.69
CA LEU A 53 4.46 -7.63 -1.22
C LEU A 53 4.10 -8.75 -0.22
N PHE A 54 4.62 -9.97 -0.43
CA PHE A 54 4.40 -11.08 0.50
C PHE A 54 5.11 -10.82 1.84
N LEU A 55 6.29 -10.20 1.82
CA LEU A 55 6.98 -9.73 3.02
C LEU A 55 6.17 -8.65 3.74
N GLY A 56 5.54 -7.73 3.02
CA GLY A 56 4.62 -6.73 3.56
C GLY A 56 3.47 -7.35 4.35
N VAL A 57 2.81 -8.35 3.76
CA VAL A 57 1.75 -9.15 4.41
C VAL A 57 2.26 -9.79 5.70
N LEU A 58 3.45 -10.42 5.68
CA LEU A 58 4.02 -11.07 6.88
C LEU A 58 4.36 -10.07 7.98
N VAL A 59 4.93 -8.91 7.62
CA VAL A 59 5.29 -7.85 8.57
C VAL A 59 4.03 -7.29 9.21
N LEU A 60 3.01 -6.94 8.42
CA LEU A 60 1.75 -6.43 8.94
C LEU A 60 1.07 -7.46 9.85
N PHE A 61 0.99 -8.73 9.43
CA PHE A 61 0.43 -9.79 10.25
C PHE A 61 1.15 -9.94 11.59
N THR A 62 2.48 -9.92 11.57
CA THR A 62 3.32 -10.01 12.79
C THR A 62 3.05 -8.85 13.73
N VAL A 63 3.01 -7.62 13.21
CA VAL A 63 2.71 -6.42 13.99
C VAL A 63 1.31 -6.49 14.61
N LEU A 64 0.30 -6.91 13.84
CA LEU A 64 -1.07 -7.08 14.34
C LEU A 64 -1.15 -8.16 15.43
N LYS A 65 -0.38 -9.24 15.30
CA LYS A 65 -0.29 -10.26 16.36
C LYS A 65 0.39 -9.73 17.63
N LEU A 66 1.41 -8.89 17.51
CA LEU A 66 2.04 -8.20 18.66
C LEU A 66 1.06 -7.24 19.36
N LEU A 67 0.14 -6.63 18.61
CA LEU A 67 -0.97 -5.82 19.12
C LEU A 67 -2.11 -6.65 19.74
N ARG A 68 -1.90 -7.96 19.94
CA ARG A 68 -2.85 -8.89 20.57
C ARG A 68 -4.20 -8.97 19.86
N LEU A 69 -4.19 -8.92 18.53
CA LEU A 69 -5.36 -9.29 17.73
C LEU A 69 -5.53 -10.81 17.66
N ASN A 70 -6.79 -11.27 17.58
CA ASN A 70 -7.05 -12.68 17.36
C ASN A 70 -6.49 -13.12 16.01
N LEU A 71 -6.19 -14.42 15.85
CA LEU A 71 -5.62 -14.94 14.60
C LEU A 71 -6.52 -14.67 13.39
N LYS A 72 -7.85 -14.82 13.56
CA LYS A 72 -8.84 -14.52 12.52
C LYS A 72 -8.89 -13.02 12.17
N GLU A 73 -8.94 -12.17 13.20
CA GLU A 73 -8.93 -10.70 13.04
C GLU A 73 -7.66 -10.23 12.33
N ALA A 74 -6.50 -10.68 12.80
CA ALA A 74 -5.22 -10.31 12.21
C ALA A 74 -5.12 -10.72 10.74
N LEU A 75 -5.57 -11.93 10.38
CA LEU A 75 -5.61 -12.36 8.98
C LEU A 75 -6.53 -11.48 8.14
N LEU A 76 -7.77 -11.26 8.57
CA LEU A 76 -8.74 -10.45 7.83
C LEU A 76 -8.26 -9.02 7.63
N VAL A 77 -7.73 -8.39 8.69
CA VAL A 77 -7.19 -7.04 8.63
C VAL A 77 -5.98 -6.97 7.69
N THR A 78 -5.07 -7.94 7.79
CA THR A 78 -3.87 -7.98 6.94
C THR A 78 -4.26 -8.07 5.47
N PHE A 79 -5.10 -9.06 5.12
CA PHE A 79 -5.53 -9.25 3.74
C PHE A 79 -6.34 -8.07 3.22
N ALA A 80 -7.25 -7.51 4.02
CA ALA A 80 -8.05 -6.36 3.60
C ALA A 80 -7.18 -5.11 3.38
N ALA A 81 -6.21 -4.86 4.26
CA ALA A 81 -5.31 -3.72 4.15
C ALA A 81 -4.38 -3.84 2.94
N GLU A 82 -3.70 -4.98 2.78
CA GLU A 82 -2.75 -5.21 1.68
C GLU A 82 -3.45 -5.29 0.32
N PHE A 83 -4.59 -5.96 0.23
CA PHE A 83 -5.36 -6.03 -1.02
C PHE A 83 -5.97 -4.68 -1.38
N GLY A 84 -6.50 -3.95 -0.38
CA GLY A 84 -6.98 -2.58 -0.57
C GLY A 84 -5.86 -1.66 -1.05
N PHE A 85 -4.67 -1.76 -0.44
CA PHE A 85 -3.49 -1.02 -0.87
C PHE A 85 -3.09 -1.33 -2.31
N LEU A 86 -3.04 -2.61 -2.70
CA LEU A 86 -2.73 -3.03 -4.07
C LEU A 86 -3.72 -2.42 -5.08
N LEU A 87 -5.02 -2.48 -4.79
CA LEU A 87 -6.04 -1.81 -5.61
C LEU A 87 -5.82 -0.30 -5.68
N GLY A 88 -5.50 0.33 -4.55
CA GLY A 88 -5.18 1.76 -4.47
C GLY A 88 -3.99 2.14 -5.35
N VAL A 89 -2.92 1.34 -5.33
CA VAL A 89 -1.74 1.52 -6.19
C VAL A 89 -2.15 1.45 -7.66
N VAL A 90 -2.89 0.42 -8.06
CA VAL A 90 -3.35 0.26 -9.46
C VAL A 90 -4.17 1.47 -9.91
N VAL A 91 -5.11 1.94 -9.08
CA VAL A 91 -5.95 3.11 -9.40
C VAL A 91 -5.11 4.39 -9.53
N VAL A 92 -4.21 4.65 -8.59
CA VAL A 92 -3.33 5.82 -8.65
C VAL A 92 -2.45 5.79 -9.90
N MET A 93 -1.85 4.64 -10.18
CA MET A 93 -0.99 4.47 -11.37
C MET A 93 -1.77 4.69 -12.66
N PHE A 94 -3.00 4.18 -12.74
CA PHE A 94 -3.88 4.40 -13.88
C PHE A 94 -4.22 5.89 -14.08
N ILE A 95 -4.57 6.60 -13.01
CA ILE A 95 -4.86 8.05 -13.06
C ILE A 95 -3.62 8.83 -13.47
N LEU A 96 -2.46 8.56 -12.84
CA LEU A 96 -1.21 9.23 -13.14
C LEU A 96 -0.78 9.02 -14.59
N THR A 97 -0.92 7.79 -15.10
CA THR A 97 -0.66 7.45 -16.51
C THR A 97 -1.56 8.21 -17.46
N THR A 98 -2.87 8.18 -17.20
CA THR A 98 -3.87 8.84 -18.05
C THR A 98 -3.63 10.36 -18.07
N ALA A 99 -3.38 10.95 -16.90
CA ALA A 99 -3.03 12.36 -16.79
C ALA A 99 -1.70 12.68 -17.51
N GLY A 100 -0.67 11.84 -17.35
CA GLY A 100 0.61 11.96 -18.04
C GLY A 100 0.45 12.03 -19.55
N THR A 101 -0.35 11.12 -20.12
CA THR A 101 -0.65 11.06 -21.56
C THR A 101 -1.45 12.27 -22.05
N ILE A 102 -2.45 12.74 -21.29
CA ILE A 102 -3.27 13.90 -21.68
C ILE A 102 -2.47 15.20 -21.63
N PHE A 103 -1.59 15.34 -20.63
CA PHE A 103 -0.79 16.55 -20.42
C PHE A 103 0.60 16.50 -21.08
N GLY A 104 0.97 15.42 -21.77
CA GLY A 104 2.25 15.25 -22.46
C GLY A 104 3.47 15.22 -21.53
N ILE A 105 3.29 14.73 -20.29
CA ILE A 105 4.36 14.68 -19.28
C ILE A 105 5.11 13.35 -19.42
N LYS A 106 6.24 13.36 -20.12
CA LYS A 106 7.09 12.17 -20.40
C LYS A 106 7.49 11.33 -19.17
N GLY A 107 7.52 11.91 -17.97
CA GLY A 107 7.83 11.18 -16.73
C GLY A 107 6.65 10.44 -16.10
N LEU A 108 5.43 10.69 -16.58
CA LEU A 108 4.18 10.04 -16.17
C LEU A 108 3.54 9.25 -17.31
N GLU A 109 4.04 9.41 -18.54
CA GLU A 109 3.72 8.54 -19.68
C GLU A 109 4.28 7.15 -19.41
N PHE A 110 3.39 6.20 -19.08
CA PHE A 110 3.75 4.80 -18.93
C PHE A 110 4.10 4.22 -20.30
N ASN A 111 5.41 4.06 -20.57
CA ASN A 111 5.90 3.20 -21.63
C ASN A 111 6.27 1.81 -21.10
N MET A 112 5.64 1.38 -19.99
CA MET A 112 5.86 0.10 -19.33
C MET A 112 4.61 -0.77 -19.55
N THR A 113 4.75 -1.92 -20.19
CA THR A 113 3.63 -2.84 -20.45
C THR A 113 3.17 -3.49 -19.14
N TRP A 114 1.91 -3.94 -19.09
CA TRP A 114 1.35 -4.66 -17.93
C TRP A 114 2.24 -5.84 -17.47
N GLU A 115 2.92 -6.49 -18.42
CA GLU A 115 3.92 -7.53 -18.15
C GLU A 115 5.11 -7.04 -17.33
N GLU A 116 5.65 -5.84 -17.57
CA GLU A 116 6.77 -5.30 -16.78
C GLU A 116 6.31 -4.87 -15.38
N LEU A 117 5.08 -4.41 -15.22
CA LEU A 117 4.51 -4.06 -13.92
C LEU A 117 4.29 -5.32 -13.06
N PHE A 118 3.75 -6.39 -13.65
CA PHE A 118 3.64 -7.68 -12.97
C PHE A 118 5.01 -8.32 -12.75
N HIS A 119 5.96 -8.17 -13.68
CA HIS A 119 7.30 -8.71 -13.50
C HIS A 119 8.06 -7.97 -12.39
N TYR A 120 7.89 -6.66 -12.23
CA TYR A 120 8.49 -5.89 -11.13
C TYR A 120 7.89 -6.27 -9.76
N ILE A 121 6.61 -6.64 -9.72
CA ILE A 121 5.92 -7.11 -8.50
C ILE A 121 6.22 -8.60 -8.22
N ALA A 122 6.52 -9.40 -9.24
CA ALA A 122 6.70 -10.85 -9.12
C ALA A 122 8.15 -11.36 -9.19
N SER A 123 9.13 -10.51 -9.51
CA SER A 123 10.56 -10.89 -9.60
C SER A 123 11.41 -10.46 -8.41
N SER A 124 10.80 -9.98 -7.34
CA SER A 124 11.43 -9.83 -6.02
C SER A 124 11.26 -11.08 -5.18
#